data_AF-A0A959CPQ8-F1
#
_entry.id   AF-A0A959CPQ8-F1
#
_cell.length_a   1.000
_cell.length_b   1.000
_cell.length_c   1.000
_cell.angle_alpha   90.00
_cell.angle_beta   90.00
_cell.angle_gamma   90.00
#
_symmetry.space_group_name_H-M   'P 1'
#
loop_
_entity.id
_entity.type
_entity.pdbx_description
1 polymer ?
#
loop_
_entity_poly.entity_id
_entity_poly.type
_entity_poly.pdbx_seq_one_letter_code
_entity_poly.pdbx_strand_id
1 'polypeptide(L)'
;MKRAVSGLFIIYCFIIIAFGFRDSDGNIGIHYLRLPGWEALHKKFHTELHGLDGPYLLGQSLYQVDENNEVIKTGLFQRDSIKVVVNNEAKDSFFVRLKSHHEVEESSYPQPSKLIAISDIEGNFNALHSFLLCNEVIDSNYNWTFGDGHLVLLGDLMDRGKDVVQVLWLAYSLEEKAEAHCGKVHFILGNHEILDIQGHHRFVDEKYIKLAQVVSGEEDWEKALRFLYSEKSELGQWLRTKNAVEMIGEHLFAHAGLSPETIHLCLSLTEINDIVREHIGQDLYHHPGDDKLANFMLGEESPLWYRGLTEKYKYYLKASEEELDEILDYFQAEKVVVGHVVVDDISTDYHGKLIRIDLKHGTDKCSGETKGLLIKDGTEYKVDDMGNQEILLDDAPVFSELHLWPT
;
A
#
# COMPACT_ATOMS: atom_id res chain seq x y z
N MET A 1 22.42 -59.43 -31.11
CA MET A 1 21.23 -58.61 -30.82
C MET A 1 21.67 -57.19 -30.48
N LYS A 2 21.55 -56.25 -31.43
CA LYS A 2 21.76 -54.82 -31.17
C LYS A 2 20.43 -54.23 -30.68
N ARG A 3 20.40 -53.65 -29.48
CA ARG A 3 19.23 -52.93 -28.94
C ARG A 3 19.14 -51.58 -29.66
N ALA A 4 17.96 -51.30 -30.22
CA ALA A 4 17.59 -50.00 -30.74
C ALA A 4 17.38 -49.02 -29.57
N VAL A 5 17.98 -47.83 -29.65
CA VAL A 5 17.64 -46.69 -28.81
C VAL A 5 16.69 -45.82 -29.62
N SER A 6 15.41 -45.84 -29.26
CA SER A 6 14.40 -44.92 -29.80
C SER A 6 14.57 -43.57 -29.11
N GLY A 7 15.16 -42.60 -29.81
CA GLY A 7 15.16 -41.20 -29.41
C GLY A 7 13.81 -40.57 -29.75
N LEU A 8 13.16 -39.99 -28.74
CA LEU A 8 11.94 -39.20 -28.90
C LEU A 8 12.34 -37.82 -29.47
N PHE A 9 12.16 -37.62 -30.77
CA PHE A 9 12.23 -36.29 -31.37
C PHE A 9 10.89 -35.59 -31.15
N ILE A 10 10.84 -34.68 -30.17
CA ILE A 10 9.70 -33.76 -30.02
C ILE A 10 9.89 -32.64 -31.05
N ILE A 11 9.07 -32.64 -32.10
CA ILE A 11 8.99 -31.54 -33.06
C ILE A 11 8.17 -30.43 -32.39
N TYR A 12 8.80 -29.26 -32.21
CA TYR A 12 8.23 -28.07 -31.59
C TYR A 12 7.17 -27.44 -32.49
N CYS A 13 5.91 -27.47 -32.07
CA CYS A 13 4.84 -26.72 -32.73
C CYS A 13 4.61 -25.40 -31.97
N PHE A 14 4.84 -24.26 -32.64
CA PHE A 14 4.25 -22.99 -32.21
C PHE A 14 2.73 -23.11 -32.30
N ILE A 15 2.03 -23.01 -31.18
CA ILE A 15 0.56 -22.93 -31.20
C ILE A 15 0.19 -21.50 -31.55
N ILE A 16 -0.20 -21.29 -32.81
CA ILE A 16 -0.85 -20.06 -33.27
C ILE A 16 -2.34 -20.35 -33.28
N ILE A 17 -3.10 -19.65 -32.42
CA ILE A 17 -4.55 -19.74 -32.43
C ILE A 17 -5.08 -18.65 -33.35
N ALA A 18 -5.82 -19.03 -34.38
CA ALA A 18 -6.41 -18.11 -35.33
C ALA A 18 -7.92 -18.03 -35.10
N PHE A 19 -8.45 -16.83 -34.88
CA PHE A 19 -9.89 -16.57 -34.79
C PHE A 19 -10.33 -15.81 -36.04
N GLY A 20 -11.25 -16.40 -36.80
CA GLY A 20 -11.92 -15.71 -37.90
C GLY A 20 -13.05 -14.83 -37.36
N PHE A 21 -13.13 -13.59 -37.82
CA PHE A 21 -14.26 -12.70 -37.54
C PHE A 21 -14.80 -12.11 -38.85
N ARG A 22 -16.05 -11.66 -38.81
CA ARG A 22 -16.69 -10.95 -39.91
C ARG A 22 -17.25 -9.65 -39.38
N ASP A 23 -16.83 -8.53 -39.94
CA ASP A 23 -17.30 -7.21 -39.50
C ASP A 23 -18.72 -6.91 -40.03
N SER A 24 -19.30 -5.80 -39.56
CA SER A 24 -20.64 -5.34 -39.94
C SER A 24 -20.78 -4.99 -41.42
N ASP A 25 -19.67 -4.74 -42.11
CA ASP A 25 -19.62 -4.45 -43.54
C ASP A 25 -19.39 -5.72 -44.38
N GLY A 26 -19.33 -6.89 -43.73
CA GLY A 26 -19.26 -8.20 -44.35
C GLY A 26 -17.85 -8.67 -44.71
N ASN A 27 -16.80 -7.92 -44.33
CA ASN A 27 -15.41 -8.30 -44.55
C ASN A 27 -14.99 -9.39 -43.56
N ILE A 28 -14.20 -10.35 -44.04
CA ILE A 28 -13.71 -11.45 -43.21
C ILE A 28 -12.24 -11.17 -42.85
N GLY A 29 -11.95 -11.18 -41.55
CA GLY A 29 -10.61 -11.02 -40.99
C GLY A 29 -10.19 -12.23 -40.16
N ILE A 30 -8.87 -12.37 -39.94
CA ILE A 30 -8.30 -13.41 -39.07
C ILE A 30 -7.39 -12.72 -38.05
N HIS A 31 -7.69 -12.90 -36.76
CA HIS A 31 -6.79 -12.52 -35.66
C HIS A 31 -5.92 -13.70 -35.26
N TYR A 32 -4.60 -13.48 -35.15
CA TYR A 32 -3.65 -14.47 -34.67
C TYR A 32 -3.24 -14.16 -33.24
N LEU A 33 -3.50 -15.07 -32.31
CA LEU A 33 -2.95 -15.02 -30.96
C LEU A 33 -1.69 -15.89 -30.92
N ARG A 34 -0.55 -15.28 -30.59
CA ARG A 34 0.74 -15.98 -30.44
C ARG A 34 1.01 -16.17 -28.96
N LEU A 35 0.92 -17.41 -28.47
CA LEU A 35 1.35 -17.73 -27.12
C LEU A 35 2.88 -17.61 -27.01
N PRO A 36 3.43 -17.02 -25.94
CA PRO A 36 4.88 -16.91 -25.77
C PRO A 36 5.53 -18.30 -25.72
N GLY A 37 6.65 -18.46 -26.43
CA GLY A 37 7.42 -19.70 -26.43
C GLY A 37 8.24 -19.88 -25.14
N TRP A 38 8.74 -21.10 -24.91
CA TRP A 38 9.56 -21.49 -23.75
C TRP A 38 10.77 -20.57 -23.48
N GLU A 39 11.34 -19.91 -24.50
CA GLU A 39 12.42 -18.93 -24.30
C GLU A 39 11.97 -17.66 -23.57
N ALA A 40 10.70 -17.26 -23.66
CA ALA A 40 10.15 -16.13 -22.91
C ALA A 40 9.93 -16.49 -21.42
N LEU A 41 9.75 -17.78 -21.10
CA LEU A 41 9.65 -18.29 -19.73
C LEU A 41 11.01 -18.37 -19.01
N HIS A 42 12.13 -18.25 -19.73
CA HIS A 42 13.49 -18.36 -19.18
C HIS A 42 14.37 -17.13 -19.41
N LYS A 43 13.81 -16.01 -19.86
CA LYS A 43 14.57 -14.76 -19.90
C LYS A 43 14.78 -14.33 -18.45
N LYS A 44 16.01 -14.48 -17.91
CA LYS A 44 16.41 -13.82 -16.66
C LYS A 44 16.11 -12.33 -16.86
N PHE A 45 15.05 -11.83 -16.26
CA PHE A 45 14.73 -10.41 -16.26
C PHE A 45 15.96 -9.70 -15.68
N HIS A 46 16.48 -8.73 -16.42
CA HIS A 46 17.73 -8.07 -16.08
C HIS A 46 17.42 -6.96 -15.09
N THR A 47 17.74 -7.17 -13.82
CA THR A 47 17.55 -6.17 -12.76
C THR A 47 18.83 -5.37 -12.53
N GLU A 48 18.69 -4.06 -12.37
CA GLU A 48 19.80 -3.12 -12.16
C GLU A 48 19.51 -2.19 -10.98
N LEU A 49 20.56 -1.74 -10.31
CA LEU A 49 20.47 -0.68 -9.30
C LEU A 49 20.43 0.68 -10.00
N HIS A 50 19.73 1.65 -9.41
CA HIS A 50 19.53 2.96 -10.02
C HIS A 50 19.64 4.10 -9.01
N GLY A 51 20.87 4.55 -8.79
CA GLY A 51 21.26 5.65 -7.92
C GLY A 51 21.20 5.29 -6.44
N LEU A 52 21.30 6.33 -5.61
CA LEU A 52 21.33 6.21 -4.15
C LEU A 52 20.09 5.49 -3.63
N ASP A 53 20.28 4.58 -2.67
CA ASP A 53 19.15 3.89 -2.02
C ASP A 53 19.48 3.39 -0.62
N GLY A 54 18.43 3.13 0.15
CA GLY A 54 18.48 2.67 1.53
C GLY A 54 18.48 3.80 2.57
N PRO A 55 18.91 3.50 3.81
CA PRO A 55 19.56 2.27 4.23
C PRO A 55 18.63 1.08 4.49
N TYR A 56 19.18 -0.12 4.46
CA TYR A 56 18.52 -1.38 4.81
C TYR A 56 19.26 -2.01 5.98
N LEU A 57 18.61 -2.10 7.14
CA LEU A 57 19.19 -2.69 8.35
C LEU A 57 18.68 -4.12 8.49
N LEU A 58 19.59 -5.09 8.31
CA LEU A 58 19.32 -6.52 8.39
C LEU A 58 20.21 -7.15 9.45
N GLY A 59 19.63 -7.47 10.61
CA GLY A 59 20.35 -7.81 11.83
C GLY A 59 21.35 -6.71 12.19
N GLN A 60 22.62 -7.06 12.31
CA GLN A 60 23.70 -6.10 12.61
C GLN A 60 24.39 -5.54 11.36
N SER A 61 23.81 -5.70 10.17
CA SER A 61 24.41 -5.20 8.92
C SER A 61 23.55 -4.11 8.30
N LEU A 62 24.17 -2.97 8.00
CA LEU A 62 23.56 -1.87 7.25
C LEU A 62 24.00 -1.97 5.79
N TYR A 63 23.04 -1.92 4.87
CA TYR A 63 23.27 -1.90 3.42
C TYR A 63 22.77 -0.60 2.83
N GLN A 64 23.51 -0.05 1.86
CA GLN A 64 23.14 1.16 1.11
C GLN A 64 23.60 1.00 -0.34
N VAL A 65 22.94 1.69 -1.26
CA VAL A 65 23.41 1.83 -2.64
C VAL A 65 24.04 3.21 -2.80
N ASP A 66 25.23 3.27 -3.39
CA ASP A 66 25.92 4.52 -3.65
C ASP A 66 25.57 5.13 -5.03
N GLU A 67 26.16 6.29 -5.34
CA GLU A 67 25.94 6.99 -6.61
C GLU A 67 26.48 6.22 -7.85
N ASN A 68 27.32 5.20 -7.63
CA ASN A 68 27.89 4.36 -8.67
C ASN A 68 27.11 3.04 -8.85
N ASN A 69 25.94 2.91 -8.23
CA ASN A 69 25.11 1.69 -8.24
C ASN A 69 25.80 0.50 -7.55
N GLU A 70 26.67 0.75 -6.56
CA GLU A 70 27.32 -0.29 -5.78
C GLU A 70 26.67 -0.47 -4.40
N VAL A 71 26.47 -1.73 -3.99
CA VAL A 71 25.96 -2.04 -2.64
C VAL A 71 27.11 -1.97 -1.64
N ILE A 72 27.04 -0.99 -0.75
CA ILE A 72 27.95 -0.84 0.37
C ILE A 72 27.36 -1.55 1.59
N LYS A 73 28.13 -2.48 2.17
CA LYS A 73 27.79 -3.17 3.42
C LYS A 73 28.64 -2.67 4.57
N THR A 74 28.00 -2.13 5.60
CA THR A 74 28.61 -1.85 6.91
C THR A 74 28.20 -2.95 7.89
N GLY A 75 29.13 -3.83 8.26
CA GLY A 75 28.88 -4.86 9.29
C GLY A 75 29.02 -4.33 10.72
N LEU A 76 28.43 -5.04 11.68
CA LEU A 76 28.45 -4.71 13.11
C LEU A 76 27.98 -3.27 13.39
N PHE A 77 26.86 -2.88 12.77
CA PHE A 77 26.25 -1.59 13.01
C PHE A 77 25.72 -1.52 14.46
N GLN A 78 26.24 -0.57 15.24
CA GLN A 78 25.94 -0.39 16.67
C GLN A 78 25.55 1.06 17.01
N ARG A 79 25.12 1.85 16.01
CA ARG A 79 24.70 3.23 16.24
C ARG A 79 23.20 3.28 16.49
N ASP A 80 22.81 4.26 17.28
CA ASP A 80 21.45 4.54 17.70
C ASP A 80 20.66 5.25 16.58
N SER A 81 21.35 5.77 15.57
CA SER A 81 20.76 6.53 14.48
C SER A 81 21.40 6.23 13.13
N ILE A 82 20.58 6.27 12.09
CA ILE A 82 20.96 6.13 10.68
C ILE A 82 20.67 7.41 9.92
N LYS A 83 21.47 7.70 8.88
CA LYS A 83 21.17 8.78 7.93
C LYS A 83 20.48 8.18 6.72
N VAL A 84 19.33 8.74 6.36
CA VAL A 84 18.57 8.43 5.16
C VAL A 84 18.85 9.51 4.13
N VAL A 85 19.08 9.11 2.88
CA VAL A 85 19.32 10.01 1.75
C VAL A 85 18.36 9.63 0.65
N VAL A 86 17.72 10.63 0.05
CA VAL A 86 16.73 10.45 -1.02
C VAL A 86 17.39 10.76 -2.36
N ASN A 87 17.13 9.94 -3.36
CA ASN A 87 17.69 10.11 -4.70
C ASN A 87 16.83 11.06 -5.55
N ASN A 88 16.64 12.28 -5.04
CA ASN A 88 15.86 13.32 -5.70
C ASN A 88 16.69 14.59 -5.97
N GLU A 89 16.13 15.51 -6.74
CA GLU A 89 16.82 16.75 -7.13
C GLU A 89 17.21 17.62 -5.93
N ALA A 90 16.37 17.62 -4.88
CA ALA A 90 16.59 18.37 -3.65
C ALA A 90 17.71 17.77 -2.77
N LYS A 91 18.13 16.53 -3.03
CA LYS A 91 19.08 15.77 -2.21
C LYS A 91 18.67 15.72 -0.75
N ASP A 92 17.39 15.46 -0.54
CA ASP A 92 16.81 15.38 0.80
C ASP A 92 17.56 14.36 1.65
N SER A 93 17.72 14.67 2.93
CA SER A 93 18.28 13.73 3.88
C SER A 93 17.86 14.05 5.29
N PHE A 94 17.68 13.00 6.09
CA PHE A 94 17.25 13.11 7.48
C PHE A 94 17.87 12.00 8.33
N PHE A 95 17.86 12.19 9.64
CA PHE A 95 18.30 11.18 10.59
C PHE A 95 17.12 10.46 11.21
N VAL A 96 17.24 9.15 11.35
CA VAL A 96 16.27 8.30 12.03
C VAL A 96 16.95 7.68 13.23
N ARG A 97 16.31 7.78 14.39
CA ARG A 97 16.68 7.06 15.61
C ARG A 97 16.06 5.67 15.53
N LEU A 98 16.85 4.63 15.75
CA LEU A 98 16.36 3.25 15.78
C LEU A 98 15.63 2.99 17.09
N LYS A 99 14.48 2.33 16.98
CA LYS A 99 13.67 1.86 18.11
C LYS A 99 14.42 0.75 18.82
N SER A 100 14.30 0.72 20.15
CA SER A 100 14.92 -0.32 20.97
C SER A 100 14.11 -1.62 21.01
N HIS A 101 12.82 -1.52 20.70
CA HIS A 101 11.85 -2.61 20.60
C HIS A 101 10.69 -2.14 19.72
N HIS A 102 9.96 -3.08 19.13
CA HIS A 102 8.73 -2.79 18.40
C HIS A 102 7.53 -3.25 19.23
N GLU A 103 6.56 -2.36 19.40
CA GLU A 103 5.31 -2.65 20.10
C GLU A 103 4.17 -2.69 19.09
N VAL A 104 3.19 -3.53 19.38
CA VAL A 104 1.92 -3.56 18.67
C VAL A 104 1.07 -2.42 19.21
N GLU A 105 0.51 -1.64 18.30
CA GLU A 105 -0.28 -0.46 18.61
C GLU A 105 -1.72 -0.85 18.96
N GLU A 106 -2.37 -0.03 19.78
CA GLU A 106 -3.81 -0.14 20.05
C GLU A 106 -4.60 0.01 18.74
N SER A 107 -5.80 -0.57 18.66
CA SER A 107 -6.67 -0.47 17.48
C SER A 107 -7.75 0.60 17.61
N SER A 108 -7.81 1.30 18.76
CA SER A 108 -8.80 2.34 19.03
C SER A 108 -8.19 3.51 19.79
N TYR A 109 -8.46 4.72 19.29
CA TYR A 109 -7.94 5.97 19.82
C TYR A 109 -9.06 6.98 20.03
N PRO A 110 -8.95 7.85 21.04
CA PRO A 110 -9.88 8.97 21.20
C PRO A 110 -9.77 9.96 20.04
N GLN A 111 -10.81 10.75 19.82
CA GLN A 111 -10.83 11.82 18.83
C GLN A 111 -9.72 12.86 19.14
N PRO A 112 -8.73 13.06 18.26
CA PRO A 112 -7.75 14.13 18.41
C PRO A 112 -8.35 15.49 18.03
N SER A 113 -7.72 16.57 18.51
CA SER A 113 -8.08 17.95 18.16
C SER A 113 -7.98 18.22 16.65
N LYS A 114 -7.00 17.59 16.01
CA LYS A 114 -6.81 17.56 14.56
C LYS A 114 -6.17 16.24 14.13
N LEU A 115 -6.61 15.73 12.99
CA LEU A 115 -6.09 14.55 12.34
C LEU A 115 -5.88 14.86 10.87
N ILE A 116 -4.77 14.43 10.30
CA ILE A 116 -4.53 14.51 8.85
C ILE A 116 -4.23 13.12 8.32
N ALA A 117 -4.84 12.75 7.19
CA ALA A 117 -4.74 11.43 6.59
C ALA A 117 -4.35 11.52 5.11
N ILE A 118 -3.51 10.60 4.66
CA ILE A 118 -3.12 10.42 3.26
C ILE A 118 -2.91 8.92 2.98
N SER A 119 -3.14 8.50 1.75
CA SER A 119 -3.10 7.09 1.32
C SER A 119 -2.32 6.94 0.01
N ASP A 120 -1.90 5.71 -0.30
CA ASP A 120 -1.46 5.30 -1.66
C ASP A 120 -0.31 6.18 -2.22
N ILE A 121 0.66 6.50 -1.37
CA ILE A 121 1.85 7.28 -1.76
C ILE A 121 2.75 6.51 -2.72
N GLU A 122 2.70 5.18 -2.70
CA GLU A 122 3.37 4.30 -3.67
C GLU A 122 4.85 4.68 -3.86
N GLY A 123 5.61 4.83 -2.76
CA GLY A 123 7.03 5.17 -2.80
C GLY A 123 7.38 6.55 -3.35
N ASN A 124 6.42 7.49 -3.40
CA ASN A 124 6.65 8.87 -3.84
C ASN A 124 7.04 9.79 -2.68
N PHE A 125 8.34 9.85 -2.37
CA PHE A 125 8.84 10.67 -1.26
C PHE A 125 8.56 12.18 -1.43
N ASN A 126 8.65 12.71 -2.67
CA ASN A 126 8.44 14.13 -2.91
C ASN A 126 7.03 14.58 -2.56
N ALA A 127 6.04 13.81 -3.00
CA ALA A 127 4.62 14.03 -2.67
C ALA A 127 4.42 14.02 -1.15
N LEU A 128 4.83 12.95 -0.48
CA LEU A 128 4.65 12.83 0.98
C LEU A 128 5.37 13.95 1.74
N HIS A 129 6.64 14.22 1.41
CA HIS A 129 7.41 15.27 2.08
C HIS A 129 6.76 16.65 1.93
N SER A 130 6.36 17.04 0.71
CA SER A 130 5.74 18.35 0.51
C SER A 130 4.36 18.44 1.14
N PHE A 131 3.56 17.38 1.09
CA PHE A 131 2.29 17.29 1.80
C PHE A 131 2.44 17.52 3.30
N LEU A 132 3.36 16.79 3.94
CA LEU A 132 3.61 16.91 5.38
C LEU A 132 4.17 18.28 5.76
N LEU A 133 5.08 18.83 4.96
CA LEU A 133 5.71 20.13 5.22
C LEU A 133 4.71 21.28 5.08
N CYS A 134 3.95 21.32 3.98
CA CYS A 134 3.02 22.41 3.68
C CYS A 134 1.78 22.41 4.57
N ASN A 135 1.42 21.24 5.14
CA ASN A 135 0.36 21.13 6.15
C ASN A 135 0.87 21.21 7.59
N GLU A 136 2.12 21.66 7.79
CA GLU A 136 2.74 21.87 9.10
C GLU A 136 2.76 20.61 9.99
N VAL A 137 2.77 19.42 9.38
CA VAL A 137 2.96 18.15 10.10
C VAL A 137 4.42 17.97 10.49
N ILE A 138 5.33 18.40 9.59
CA ILE A 138 6.76 18.42 9.82
C ILE A 138 7.37 19.79 9.52
N ASP A 139 8.53 20.09 10.13
CA ASP A 139 9.39 21.21 9.72
C ASP A 139 10.38 20.82 8.60
N SER A 140 11.18 21.79 8.13
CA SER A 140 12.21 21.57 7.11
C SER A 140 13.37 20.65 7.55
N ASN A 141 13.42 20.29 8.83
CA ASN A 141 14.38 19.34 9.40
C ASN A 141 13.72 17.99 9.73
N TYR A 142 12.50 17.74 9.22
CA TYR A 142 11.73 16.52 9.43
C TYR A 142 11.35 16.28 10.90
N ASN A 143 11.29 17.34 11.72
CA ASN A 143 10.78 17.25 13.09
C ASN A 143 9.26 17.38 13.07
N TRP A 144 8.59 16.70 14.01
CA TRP A 144 7.16 16.81 14.19
C TRP A 144 6.76 18.22 14.65
N THR A 145 5.79 18.82 13.95
CA THR A 145 5.23 20.15 14.28
C THR A 145 3.71 20.13 14.44
N PHE A 146 3.09 18.96 14.36
CA PHE A 146 1.63 18.85 14.40
C PHE A 146 1.03 18.83 15.83
N GLY A 147 1.81 19.17 16.86
CA GLY A 147 1.31 19.24 18.25
C GLY A 147 0.82 17.87 18.74
N ASP A 148 -0.35 17.85 19.39
CA ASP A 148 -1.04 16.63 19.83
C ASP A 148 -1.91 15.99 18.72
N GLY A 149 -1.77 16.47 17.48
CA GLY A 149 -2.54 15.96 16.36
C GLY A 149 -2.13 14.55 15.93
N HIS A 150 -2.94 13.94 15.08
CA HIS A 150 -2.67 12.61 14.54
C HIS A 150 -2.36 12.68 13.03
N LEU A 151 -1.42 11.87 12.56
CA LEU A 151 -1.17 11.61 11.14
C LEU A 151 -1.60 10.17 10.83
N VAL A 152 -2.45 9.95 9.84
CA VAL A 152 -2.82 8.63 9.33
C VAL A 152 -2.20 8.40 7.95
N LEU A 153 -1.44 7.31 7.84
CA LEU A 153 -0.87 6.80 6.60
C LEU A 153 -1.65 5.54 6.23
N LEU A 154 -2.62 5.66 5.32
CA LEU A 154 -3.69 4.69 5.09
C LEU A 154 -3.32 3.59 4.07
N GLY A 155 -2.14 3.00 4.21
CA GLY A 155 -1.68 1.89 3.37
C GLY A 155 -1.16 2.30 1.99
N ASP A 156 -0.55 1.33 1.32
CA ASP A 156 0.07 1.44 0.00
C ASP A 156 1.11 2.58 -0.09
N LEU A 157 1.99 2.63 0.91
CA LEU A 157 3.17 3.50 0.90
C LEU A 157 4.34 2.84 0.14
N MET A 158 4.24 1.54 -0.12
CA MET A 158 5.21 0.72 -0.84
C MET A 158 4.85 0.56 -2.32
N ASP A 159 5.76 -0.08 -3.08
CA ASP A 159 5.63 -0.37 -4.51
C ASP A 159 5.58 0.83 -5.47
N ARG A 160 5.74 0.54 -6.77
CA ARG A 160 5.70 1.43 -7.96
C ARG A 160 6.70 2.58 -8.01
N GLY A 161 6.82 3.36 -6.95
CA GLY A 161 7.74 4.47 -6.81
C GLY A 161 9.16 4.06 -6.46
N LYS A 162 10.03 5.07 -6.45
CA LYS A 162 11.49 4.89 -6.36
C LYS A 162 12.07 5.23 -5.00
N ASP A 163 11.28 5.69 -4.06
CA ASP A 163 11.76 6.13 -2.75
C ASP A 163 11.00 5.45 -1.59
N VAL A 164 10.57 4.19 -1.80
CA VAL A 164 9.80 3.38 -0.83
C VAL A 164 10.47 3.35 0.53
N VAL A 165 11.76 3.05 0.57
CA VAL A 165 12.48 2.88 1.85
C VAL A 165 12.63 4.21 2.58
N GLN A 166 12.77 5.31 1.84
CA GLN A 166 12.84 6.66 2.39
C GLN A 166 11.48 7.09 2.94
N VAL A 167 10.38 6.72 2.26
CA VAL A 167 9.00 6.90 2.76
C VAL A 167 8.79 6.13 4.06
N LEU A 168 9.15 4.84 4.11
CA LEU A 168 9.01 4.02 5.32
C LEU A 168 9.86 4.54 6.47
N TRP A 169 11.09 4.96 6.21
CA TRP A 169 11.96 5.55 7.24
C TRP A 169 11.43 6.89 7.77
N LEU A 170 10.82 7.71 6.91
CA LEU A 170 10.19 8.95 7.34
C LEU A 170 9.04 8.63 8.30
N ALA A 171 8.12 7.76 7.91
CA ALA A 171 7.00 7.30 8.73
C ALA A 171 7.47 6.72 10.08
N TYR A 172 8.42 5.77 10.03
CA TYR A 172 9.06 5.19 11.20
C TYR A 172 9.61 6.26 12.16
N SER A 173 10.30 7.27 11.62
CA SER A 173 10.91 8.33 12.44
C SER A 173 9.88 9.26 13.07
N LEU A 174 8.73 9.45 12.41
CA LEU A 174 7.70 10.37 12.87
C LEU A 174 6.90 9.82 14.04
N GLU A 175 6.81 8.49 14.21
CA GLU A 175 6.12 7.88 15.36
C GLU A 175 6.68 8.40 16.70
N GLU A 176 7.99 8.25 16.95
CA GLU A 176 8.61 8.72 18.21
C GLU A 176 8.54 10.25 18.32
N LYS A 177 8.68 10.96 17.21
CA LYS A 177 8.63 12.43 17.20
C LYS A 177 7.22 12.94 17.51
N ALA A 178 6.18 12.27 17.04
CA ALA A 178 4.80 12.63 17.36
C ALA A 178 4.48 12.35 18.83
N GLU A 179 4.86 11.17 19.33
CA GLU A 179 4.64 10.78 20.73
C GLU A 179 5.32 11.73 21.73
N ALA A 180 6.51 12.25 21.39
CA ALA A 180 7.21 13.26 22.19
C ALA A 180 6.42 14.57 22.35
N HIS A 181 5.42 14.81 21.50
CA HIS A 181 4.53 15.97 21.52
C HIS A 181 3.07 15.58 21.82
N CYS A 182 2.83 14.38 22.34
CA CYS A 182 1.50 13.81 22.59
C CYS A 182 0.64 13.63 21.33
N GLY A 183 1.24 13.67 20.14
CA GLY A 183 0.59 13.29 18.89
C GLY A 183 0.78 11.81 18.58
N LYS A 184 0.28 11.37 17.43
CA LYS A 184 0.41 9.98 16.99
C LYS A 184 0.58 9.88 15.48
N VAL A 185 1.35 8.90 15.03
CA VAL A 185 1.37 8.45 13.64
C VAL A 185 0.74 7.07 13.60
N HIS A 186 -0.31 6.93 12.80
CA HIS A 186 -1.03 5.70 12.54
C HIS A 186 -0.60 5.19 11.17
N PHE A 187 0.23 4.15 11.16
CA PHE A 187 0.59 3.46 9.92
C PHE A 187 -0.32 2.25 9.77
N ILE A 188 -1.27 2.35 8.85
CA ILE A 188 -2.25 1.30 8.57
C ILE A 188 -1.79 0.54 7.33
N LEU A 189 -1.83 -0.79 7.38
CA LEU A 189 -1.36 -1.66 6.30
C LEU A 189 -2.32 -1.59 5.11
N GLY A 190 -1.76 -1.40 3.91
CA GLY A 190 -2.42 -1.63 2.63
C GLY A 190 -2.03 -2.98 2.03
N ASN A 191 -2.56 -3.29 0.86
CA ASN A 191 -2.24 -4.57 0.23
C ASN A 191 -0.78 -4.62 -0.26
N HIS A 192 -0.18 -3.50 -0.68
CA HIS A 192 1.18 -3.48 -1.18
C HIS A 192 2.22 -3.78 -0.09
N GLU A 193 2.02 -3.33 1.15
CA GLU A 193 2.91 -3.73 2.26
C GLU A 193 2.91 -5.26 2.46
N ILE A 194 1.74 -5.88 2.36
CA ILE A 194 1.55 -7.32 2.54
C ILE A 194 2.18 -8.09 1.36
N LEU A 195 1.96 -7.62 0.12
CA LEU A 195 2.53 -8.20 -1.09
C LEU A 195 4.07 -8.22 -1.02
N ASP A 196 4.71 -7.11 -0.66
CA ASP A 196 6.17 -7.02 -0.52
C ASP A 196 6.70 -8.00 0.53
N ILE A 197 6.05 -8.08 1.70
CA ILE A 197 6.42 -9.02 2.76
C ILE A 197 6.30 -10.48 2.29
N GLN A 198 5.30 -10.78 1.46
CA GLN A 198 5.05 -12.10 0.90
C GLN A 198 5.95 -12.41 -0.32
N GLY A 199 6.74 -11.46 -0.81
CA GLY A 199 7.62 -11.64 -1.95
C GLY A 199 6.96 -11.45 -3.32
N HIS A 200 5.74 -10.91 -3.36
CA HIS A 200 5.05 -10.59 -4.62
C HIS A 200 5.68 -9.36 -5.26
N HIS A 201 6.42 -9.59 -6.34
CA HIS A 201 7.27 -8.57 -6.95
C HIS A 201 6.64 -7.90 -8.19
N ARG A 202 5.32 -8.00 -8.37
CA ARG A 202 4.65 -7.53 -9.60
C ARG A 202 4.72 -6.02 -9.78
N PHE A 203 4.66 -5.28 -8.68
CA PHE A 203 4.61 -3.82 -8.68
C PHE A 203 5.89 -3.17 -8.13
N VAL A 204 6.84 -4.01 -7.70
CA VAL A 204 8.11 -3.60 -7.13
C VAL A 204 9.03 -3.09 -8.25
N ASP A 205 9.60 -1.90 -8.05
CA ASP A 205 10.64 -1.38 -8.95
C ASP A 205 11.85 -2.35 -8.96
N GLU A 206 12.36 -2.66 -10.15
CA GLU A 206 13.41 -3.67 -10.37
C GLU A 206 14.68 -3.40 -9.55
N LYS A 207 14.95 -2.16 -9.14
CA LYS A 207 16.10 -1.82 -8.28
C LYS A 207 16.03 -2.49 -6.91
N TYR A 208 14.83 -2.61 -6.32
CA TYR A 208 14.65 -3.26 -5.03
C TYR A 208 14.85 -4.76 -5.15
N ILE A 209 14.39 -5.36 -6.25
CA ILE A 209 14.63 -6.78 -6.56
C ILE A 209 16.13 -7.01 -6.71
N LYS A 210 16.83 -6.17 -7.48
CA LYS A 210 18.29 -6.27 -7.64
C LYS A 210 19.00 -6.21 -6.31
N LEU A 211 18.66 -5.22 -5.49
CA LEU A 211 19.25 -5.06 -4.17
C LEU A 211 18.99 -6.28 -3.30
N ALA A 212 17.73 -6.74 -3.25
CA ALA A 212 17.33 -7.90 -2.47
C ALA A 212 18.15 -9.14 -2.83
N GLN A 213 18.38 -9.39 -4.13
CA GLN A 213 19.22 -10.49 -4.61
C GLN A 213 20.68 -10.33 -4.15
N VAL A 214 21.26 -9.13 -4.24
CA VAL A 214 22.65 -8.86 -3.81
C VAL A 214 22.80 -9.05 -2.30
N VAL A 215 21.83 -8.56 -1.52
CA VAL A 215 21.87 -8.55 -0.06
C VAL A 215 21.62 -9.94 0.53
N SER A 216 20.68 -10.70 -0.04
CA SER A 216 20.33 -12.05 0.40
C SER A 216 21.24 -13.13 -0.17
N GLY A 217 21.78 -12.92 -1.38
CA GLY A 217 22.45 -13.96 -2.16
C GLY A 217 21.49 -14.92 -2.89
N GLU A 218 20.17 -14.66 -2.86
CA GLU A 218 19.15 -15.46 -3.54
C GLU A 218 18.98 -14.98 -5.00
N GLU A 219 18.97 -15.91 -5.97
CA GLU A 219 18.65 -15.57 -7.37
C GLU A 219 17.14 -15.44 -7.60
N ASP A 220 16.34 -16.15 -6.81
CA ASP A 220 14.88 -16.16 -6.91
C ASP A 220 14.29 -14.86 -6.34
N TRP A 221 13.45 -14.18 -7.12
CA TRP A 221 12.96 -12.85 -6.79
C TRP A 221 12.06 -12.83 -5.57
N GLU A 222 11.16 -13.81 -5.45
CA GLU A 222 10.26 -13.96 -4.31
C GLU A 222 11.06 -14.17 -3.01
N LYS A 223 12.01 -15.11 -3.02
CA LYS A 223 12.86 -15.37 -1.84
C LYS A 223 13.75 -14.18 -1.48
N ALA A 224 14.32 -13.52 -2.48
CA ALA A 224 15.13 -12.33 -2.27
C ALA A 224 14.31 -11.22 -1.61
N LEU A 225 13.12 -10.93 -2.13
CA LEU A 225 12.24 -9.87 -1.61
C LEU A 225 11.74 -10.20 -0.19
N ARG A 226 11.30 -11.45 0.05
CA ARG A 226 10.95 -11.93 1.40
C ARG A 226 12.08 -11.73 2.40
N PHE A 227 13.33 -11.93 1.98
CA PHE A 227 14.48 -11.71 2.86
C PHE A 227 14.63 -10.23 3.24
N LEU A 228 14.43 -9.31 2.28
CA LEU A 228 14.57 -7.87 2.46
C LEU A 228 13.59 -7.32 3.53
N TYR A 229 12.39 -7.87 3.59
CA TYR A 229 11.35 -7.53 4.57
C TYR A 229 11.07 -8.67 5.57
N SER A 230 12.08 -9.49 5.89
CA SER A 230 11.96 -10.57 6.88
C SER A 230 12.04 -10.06 8.33
N GLU A 231 11.89 -10.96 9.29
CA GLU A 231 12.15 -10.70 10.73
C GLU A 231 13.60 -10.27 11.04
N LYS A 232 14.52 -10.37 10.07
CA LYS A 232 15.88 -9.84 10.22
C LYS A 232 15.93 -8.35 9.88
N SER A 233 14.96 -7.84 9.14
CA SER A 233 14.90 -6.45 8.68
C SER A 233 14.30 -5.59 9.79
N GLU A 234 14.88 -4.42 10.05
CA GLU A 234 14.31 -3.45 10.99
C GLU A 234 12.93 -2.98 10.51
N LEU A 235 12.81 -2.60 9.22
CA LEU A 235 11.53 -2.21 8.63
C LEU A 235 10.57 -3.41 8.54
N GLY A 236 11.08 -4.62 8.28
CA GLY A 236 10.25 -5.83 8.28
C GLY A 236 9.64 -6.15 9.64
N GLN A 237 10.41 -6.02 10.72
CA GLN A 237 9.90 -6.18 12.09
C GLN A 237 8.90 -5.07 12.43
N TRP A 238 9.20 -3.83 12.09
CA TRP A 238 8.31 -2.68 12.31
C TRP A 238 6.97 -2.80 11.58
N LEU A 239 6.97 -3.18 10.29
CA LEU A 239 5.74 -3.37 9.50
C LEU A 239 4.82 -4.45 10.10
N ARG A 240 5.38 -5.50 10.71
CA ARG A 240 4.62 -6.58 11.34
C ARG A 240 3.93 -6.18 12.64
N THR A 241 4.21 -5.00 13.19
CA THR A 241 3.47 -4.51 14.36
C THR A 241 2.27 -3.65 14.02
N LYS A 242 2.05 -3.37 12.73
CA LYS A 242 1.02 -2.44 12.26
C LYS A 242 -0.38 -3.06 12.23
N ASN A 243 -1.37 -2.18 12.31
CA ASN A 243 -2.78 -2.52 12.21
C ASN A 243 -3.21 -2.49 10.73
N ALA A 244 -4.23 -3.27 10.39
CA ALA A 244 -4.93 -3.20 9.12
C ALA A 244 -6.20 -2.32 9.21
N VAL A 245 -6.75 -2.18 10.42
CA VAL A 245 -7.92 -1.33 10.71
C VAL A 245 -7.76 -0.61 12.04
N GLU A 246 -8.21 0.64 12.10
CA GLU A 246 -8.19 1.43 13.33
C GLU A 246 -9.44 2.28 13.47
N MET A 247 -9.90 2.44 14.72
CA MET A 247 -10.94 3.40 15.07
C MET A 247 -10.29 4.62 15.71
N ILE A 248 -10.47 5.80 15.14
CA ILE A 248 -9.91 7.05 15.67
C ILE A 248 -11.04 8.06 15.84
N GLY A 249 -11.43 8.28 17.10
CA GLY A 249 -12.62 9.07 17.41
C GLY A 249 -13.88 8.40 16.86
N GLU A 250 -14.52 9.04 15.90
CA GLU A 250 -15.75 8.56 15.26
C GLU A 250 -15.50 7.96 13.86
N HIS A 251 -14.24 7.95 13.41
CA HIS A 251 -13.84 7.51 12.07
C HIS A 251 -13.16 6.14 12.11
N LEU A 252 -13.67 5.23 11.30
CA LEU A 252 -13.06 3.92 11.03
C LEU A 252 -12.12 4.02 9.83
N PHE A 253 -10.86 3.68 10.01
CA PHE A 253 -9.84 3.71 8.97
C PHE A 253 -9.48 2.29 8.55
N ALA A 254 -9.56 2.02 7.25
CA ALA A 254 -9.10 0.78 6.63
C ALA A 254 -8.62 1.10 5.21
N HIS A 255 -7.57 0.43 4.73
CA HIS A 255 -6.99 0.75 3.43
C HIS A 255 -8.00 0.63 2.28
N ALA A 256 -8.67 -0.52 2.13
CA ALA A 256 -9.70 -0.72 1.10
C ALA A 256 -11.14 -0.60 1.64
N GLY A 257 -11.33 -0.86 2.94
CA GLY A 257 -12.64 -0.84 3.60
C GLY A 257 -13.08 -2.21 4.09
N LEU A 258 -14.06 -2.24 4.98
CA LEU A 258 -14.58 -3.48 5.58
C LEU A 258 -15.77 -4.01 4.76
N SER A 259 -15.78 -5.31 4.49
CA SER A 259 -16.92 -5.98 3.85
C SER A 259 -17.97 -6.39 4.89
N PRO A 260 -19.27 -6.51 4.49
CA PRO A 260 -20.33 -6.98 5.38
C PRO A 260 -20.07 -8.38 5.97
N GLU A 261 -19.25 -9.21 5.31
CA GLU A 261 -18.89 -10.52 5.86
C GLU A 261 -18.06 -10.38 7.16
N THR A 262 -17.38 -9.25 7.38
CA THR A 262 -16.63 -9.01 8.62
C THR A 262 -17.55 -8.99 9.85
N ILE A 263 -18.74 -8.38 9.74
CA ILE A 263 -19.71 -8.34 10.83
C ILE A 263 -20.42 -9.69 11.00
N HIS A 264 -20.61 -10.47 9.93
CA HIS A 264 -21.15 -11.83 10.02
C HIS A 264 -20.23 -12.78 10.79
N LEU A 265 -18.92 -12.55 10.71
CA LEU A 265 -17.90 -13.28 11.46
C LEU A 265 -17.74 -12.78 12.90
N CYS A 266 -18.44 -11.71 13.29
CA CYS A 266 -18.44 -11.11 14.63
C CYS A 266 -17.04 -10.74 15.14
N LEU A 267 -16.16 -10.23 14.27
CA LEU A 267 -14.78 -9.89 14.63
C LEU A 267 -14.65 -8.48 15.20
N SER A 268 -13.93 -8.36 16.31
CA SER A 268 -13.46 -7.06 16.80
C SER A 268 -12.28 -6.52 15.97
N LEU A 269 -12.02 -5.21 16.06
CA LEU A 269 -10.87 -4.57 15.41
C LEU A 269 -9.54 -5.21 15.86
N THR A 270 -9.42 -5.55 17.14
CA THR A 270 -8.22 -6.21 17.68
C THR A 270 -8.02 -7.59 17.06
N GLU A 271 -9.08 -8.40 16.95
CA GLU A 271 -9.00 -9.73 16.33
C GLU A 271 -8.61 -9.63 14.85
N ILE A 272 -9.22 -8.71 14.09
CA ILE A 272 -8.87 -8.46 12.69
C ILE A 272 -7.36 -8.18 12.56
N ASN A 273 -6.86 -7.25 13.36
CA ASN A 273 -5.46 -6.85 13.33
C ASN A 273 -4.51 -7.98 13.77
N ASP A 274 -4.87 -8.76 14.79
CA ASP A 274 -4.09 -9.90 15.26
C ASP A 274 -3.97 -10.99 14.19
N ILE A 275 -5.07 -11.32 13.51
CA ILE A 275 -5.08 -12.33 12.44
C ILE A 275 -4.21 -11.88 11.27
N VAL A 276 -4.32 -10.61 10.85
CA VAL A 276 -3.49 -10.04 9.78
C VAL A 276 -2.02 -10.13 10.16
N ARG A 277 -1.62 -9.70 11.36
CA ARG A 277 -0.22 -9.77 11.82
C ARG A 277 0.31 -11.19 11.90
N GLU A 278 -0.48 -12.13 12.40
CA GLU A 278 -0.07 -13.54 12.52
C GLU A 278 0.20 -14.17 11.14
N HIS A 279 -0.55 -13.76 10.11
CA HIS A 279 -0.55 -14.37 8.78
C HIS A 279 0.08 -13.50 7.69
N ILE A 280 0.59 -12.31 8.01
CA ILE A 280 1.14 -11.32 7.05
C ILE A 280 2.17 -11.89 6.07
N GLY A 281 2.98 -12.86 6.51
CA GLY A 281 3.97 -13.54 5.67
C GLY A 281 3.45 -14.66 4.77
N GLN A 282 2.15 -14.98 4.81
CA GLN A 282 1.51 -16.09 4.10
C GLN A 282 0.66 -15.59 2.94
N ASP A 283 0.89 -16.11 1.74
CA ASP A 283 0.13 -15.77 0.53
C ASP A 283 -1.25 -16.45 0.48
N LEU A 284 -2.11 -16.15 1.44
CA LEU A 284 -3.45 -16.74 1.54
C LEU A 284 -4.42 -16.22 0.47
N TYR A 285 -4.10 -15.09 -0.17
CA TYR A 285 -4.84 -14.57 -1.32
C TYR A 285 -4.80 -15.54 -2.50
N HIS A 286 -3.63 -16.06 -2.87
CA HIS A 286 -3.48 -16.98 -4.00
C HIS A 286 -3.48 -18.46 -3.56
N HIS A 287 -3.10 -18.73 -2.32
CA HIS A 287 -2.91 -20.08 -1.77
C HIS A 287 -3.66 -20.23 -0.44
N PRO A 288 -5.00 -20.24 -0.46
CA PRO A 288 -5.80 -20.37 0.75
C PRO A 288 -5.49 -21.69 1.48
N GLY A 289 -5.34 -21.59 2.80
CA GLY A 289 -5.09 -22.72 3.70
C GLY A 289 -6.36 -23.29 4.32
N ASP A 290 -6.20 -24.08 5.39
CA ASP A 290 -7.33 -24.66 6.13
C ASP A 290 -8.02 -23.64 7.07
N ASP A 291 -7.33 -22.58 7.46
CA ASP A 291 -7.88 -21.51 8.29
C ASP A 291 -8.72 -20.54 7.45
N LYS A 292 -10.04 -20.71 7.52
CA LYS A 292 -10.99 -19.86 6.78
C LYS A 292 -10.95 -18.40 7.21
N LEU A 293 -10.66 -18.14 8.48
CA LEU A 293 -10.68 -16.79 9.00
C LEU A 293 -9.45 -16.02 8.50
N ALA A 294 -8.27 -16.66 8.56
CA ALA A 294 -7.06 -16.11 7.97
C ALA A 294 -7.19 -15.92 6.45
N ASN A 295 -7.78 -16.90 5.74
CA ASN A 295 -8.05 -16.77 4.30
C ASN A 295 -8.94 -15.57 3.97
N PHE A 296 -9.95 -15.28 4.80
CA PHE A 296 -10.82 -14.13 4.61
C PHE A 296 -10.08 -12.81 4.91
N MET A 297 -9.35 -12.74 6.03
CA MET A 297 -8.61 -11.54 6.47
C MET A 297 -7.44 -11.13 5.56
N LEU A 298 -6.94 -12.04 4.71
CA LEU A 298 -5.91 -11.75 3.71
C LEU A 298 -6.41 -11.98 2.27
N GLY A 299 -7.71 -12.19 2.08
CA GLY A 299 -8.35 -12.48 0.80
C GLY A 299 -8.97 -11.27 0.10
N GLU A 300 -9.70 -11.51 -0.99
CA GLU A 300 -10.30 -10.47 -1.84
C GLU A 300 -11.34 -9.56 -1.14
N GLU A 301 -11.92 -10.01 -0.04
CA GLU A 301 -12.95 -9.28 0.74
C GLU A 301 -12.41 -8.77 2.08
N SER A 302 -11.09 -8.83 2.28
CA SER A 302 -10.42 -8.31 3.46
C SER A 302 -10.36 -6.78 3.49
N PRO A 303 -10.06 -6.18 4.66
CA PRO A 303 -9.80 -4.74 4.80
C PRO A 303 -8.70 -4.19 3.87
N LEU A 304 -7.85 -5.07 3.34
CA LEU A 304 -6.73 -4.76 2.48
C LEU A 304 -7.10 -4.69 0.99
N TRP A 305 -8.21 -5.31 0.57
CA TRP A 305 -8.54 -5.51 -0.85
C TRP A 305 -9.98 -5.19 -1.25
N TYR A 306 -10.89 -5.07 -0.29
CA TYR A 306 -12.32 -4.98 -0.55
C TYR A 306 -12.70 -3.65 -1.22
N ARG A 307 -13.20 -3.70 -2.45
CA ARG A 307 -13.63 -2.53 -3.24
C ARG A 307 -15.13 -2.27 -3.18
N GLY A 308 -15.89 -3.11 -2.47
CA GLY A 308 -17.34 -3.09 -2.55
C GLY A 308 -17.96 -1.81 -1.98
N LEU A 309 -17.28 -1.11 -1.07
CA LEU A 309 -17.73 0.22 -0.63
C LEU A 309 -17.64 1.26 -1.75
N THR A 310 -16.66 1.16 -2.64
CA THR A 310 -16.42 2.21 -3.66
C THR A 310 -17.05 1.89 -5.00
N GLU A 311 -17.01 0.63 -5.44
CA GLU A 311 -17.44 0.22 -6.77
C GLU A 311 -17.91 -1.24 -6.85
N LYS A 312 -18.60 -1.59 -7.93
CA LYS A 312 -18.84 -2.99 -8.28
C LYS A 312 -17.52 -3.60 -8.74
N TYR A 313 -17.16 -4.76 -8.21
CA TYR A 313 -15.90 -5.40 -8.56
C TYR A 313 -16.01 -6.91 -8.73
N LYS A 314 -15.50 -7.42 -9.86
CA LYS A 314 -15.47 -8.84 -10.26
C LYS A 314 -16.73 -9.64 -9.89
N TYR A 315 -16.76 -10.18 -8.68
CA TYR A 315 -17.70 -11.17 -8.16
C TYR A 315 -18.73 -10.62 -7.17
N TYR A 316 -18.58 -9.37 -6.70
CA TYR A 316 -19.53 -8.72 -5.79
C TYR A 316 -20.06 -7.40 -6.36
N LEU A 317 -21.24 -7.01 -5.89
CA LEU A 317 -21.83 -5.71 -6.18
C LEU A 317 -21.23 -4.64 -5.28
N LYS A 318 -21.42 -3.38 -5.66
CA LYS A 318 -21.19 -2.27 -4.73
C LYS A 318 -22.15 -2.43 -3.56
N ALA A 319 -21.65 -2.28 -2.33
CA ALA A 319 -22.43 -2.36 -1.10
C ALA A 319 -23.55 -1.31 -1.13
N SER A 320 -24.68 -1.66 -0.56
CA SER A 320 -25.78 -0.74 -0.27
C SER A 320 -25.45 0.17 0.92
N GLU A 321 -26.23 1.26 1.07
CA GLU A 321 -26.06 2.13 2.24
C GLU A 321 -26.43 1.40 3.53
N GLU A 322 -27.44 0.53 3.48
CA GLU A 322 -27.84 -0.29 4.61
C GLU A 322 -26.71 -1.24 5.07
N GLU A 323 -25.99 -1.87 4.14
CA GLU A 323 -24.83 -2.71 4.47
C GLU A 323 -23.68 -1.90 5.10
N LEU A 324 -23.45 -0.66 4.66
CA LEU A 324 -22.49 0.24 5.31
C LEU A 324 -22.96 0.66 6.70
N ASP A 325 -24.24 0.95 6.87
CA ASP A 325 -24.84 1.29 8.17
C ASP A 325 -24.67 0.15 9.18
N GLU A 326 -24.85 -1.11 8.75
CA GLU A 326 -24.60 -2.28 9.61
C GLU A 326 -23.14 -2.38 10.06
N ILE A 327 -22.17 -2.05 9.19
CA ILE A 327 -20.75 -2.00 9.54
C ILE A 327 -20.46 -0.89 10.56
N LEU A 328 -20.96 0.32 10.28
CA LEU A 328 -20.77 1.49 11.14
C LEU A 328 -21.39 1.28 12.53
N ASP A 329 -22.61 0.76 12.59
CA ASP A 329 -23.30 0.44 13.85
C ASP A 329 -22.54 -0.63 14.66
N TYR A 330 -22.00 -1.66 14.00
CA TYR A 330 -21.25 -2.73 14.68
C TYR A 330 -19.97 -2.21 15.35
N PHE A 331 -19.22 -1.35 14.66
CA PHE A 331 -17.97 -0.76 15.18
C PHE A 331 -18.19 0.54 15.96
N GLN A 332 -19.43 1.02 16.05
CA GLN A 332 -19.81 2.29 16.66
C GLN A 332 -19.09 3.50 16.03
N ALA A 333 -18.94 3.47 14.71
CA ALA A 333 -18.36 4.54 13.92
C ALA A 333 -19.44 5.38 13.23
N GLU A 334 -19.15 6.65 12.95
CA GLU A 334 -20.03 7.50 12.14
C GLU A 334 -19.63 7.48 10.66
N LYS A 335 -18.33 7.28 10.38
CA LYS A 335 -17.78 7.30 9.03
C LYS A 335 -16.67 6.29 8.85
N VAL A 336 -16.46 5.88 7.61
CA VAL A 336 -15.31 5.08 7.19
C VAL A 336 -14.46 5.85 6.18
N VAL A 337 -13.15 5.83 6.36
CA VAL A 337 -12.17 6.46 5.47
C VAL A 337 -11.35 5.37 4.78
N VAL A 338 -11.26 5.44 3.45
CA VAL A 338 -10.59 4.43 2.62
C VAL A 338 -9.68 5.05 1.57
N GLY A 339 -8.64 4.32 1.18
CA GLY A 339 -7.79 4.53 0.02
C GLY A 339 -8.10 3.51 -1.09
N HIS A 340 -7.05 2.90 -1.67
CA HIS A 340 -7.06 1.73 -2.58
C HIS A 340 -7.72 1.88 -3.96
N VAL A 341 -8.80 2.67 -4.04
CA VAL A 341 -9.57 2.92 -5.26
C VAL A 341 -9.45 4.39 -5.61
N VAL A 342 -8.56 4.66 -6.57
CA VAL A 342 -8.29 5.99 -7.12
C VAL A 342 -9.58 6.71 -7.55
N VAL A 343 -9.79 7.89 -6.96
CA VAL A 343 -10.80 8.87 -7.35
C VAL A 343 -10.16 10.12 -7.96
N ASP A 344 -10.95 10.93 -8.67
CA ASP A 344 -10.47 12.16 -9.33
C ASP A 344 -10.08 13.26 -8.32
N ASP A 345 -10.78 13.32 -7.19
CA ASP A 345 -10.50 14.18 -6.04
C ASP A 345 -11.03 13.50 -4.78
N ILE A 346 -10.56 13.95 -3.60
CA ILE A 346 -11.12 13.50 -2.32
C ILE A 346 -12.62 13.75 -2.34
N SER A 347 -13.38 12.70 -2.09
CA SER A 347 -14.82 12.69 -2.31
C SER A 347 -15.50 11.81 -1.28
N THR A 348 -16.81 12.01 -1.15
CA THR A 348 -17.63 11.23 -0.22
C THR A 348 -18.58 10.32 -0.97
N ASP A 349 -19.21 9.38 -0.27
CA ASP A 349 -20.34 8.61 -0.78
C ASP A 349 -21.26 8.26 0.40
N TYR A 350 -22.42 7.64 0.12
CA TYR A 350 -23.40 7.23 1.14
C TYR A 350 -23.78 8.36 2.10
N HIS A 351 -24.14 9.52 1.55
CA HIS A 351 -24.49 10.71 2.33
C HIS A 351 -23.39 11.13 3.33
N GLY A 352 -22.13 11.06 2.91
CA GLY A 352 -20.98 11.50 3.72
C GLY A 352 -20.40 10.43 4.66
N LYS A 353 -20.98 9.23 4.70
CA LYS A 353 -20.54 8.12 5.56
C LYS A 353 -19.26 7.44 5.08
N LEU A 354 -18.98 7.46 3.78
CA LEU A 354 -17.72 7.00 3.19
C LEU A 354 -16.90 8.20 2.73
N ILE A 355 -15.61 8.24 3.09
CA ILE A 355 -14.64 9.21 2.59
C ILE A 355 -13.54 8.47 1.83
N ARG A 356 -13.30 8.85 0.57
CA ARG A 356 -12.30 8.26 -0.31
C ARG A 356 -11.13 9.22 -0.46
N ILE A 357 -9.93 8.76 -0.13
CA ILE A 357 -8.71 9.60 -0.07
C ILE A 357 -7.56 9.11 -0.95
N ASP A 358 -7.76 8.05 -1.74
CA ASP A 358 -6.80 7.64 -2.78
C ASP A 358 -7.06 8.43 -4.06
N LEU A 359 -6.06 9.15 -4.52
CA LEU A 359 -6.05 9.88 -5.77
C LEU A 359 -4.66 9.78 -6.40
N LYS A 360 -4.58 10.13 -7.68
CA LYS A 360 -3.30 10.22 -8.36
C LYS A 360 -2.48 11.41 -7.84
N HIS A 361 -1.51 11.14 -6.99
CA HIS A 361 -0.58 12.13 -6.45
C HIS A 361 0.37 12.71 -7.51
N GLY A 362 0.79 13.96 -7.30
CA GLY A 362 1.80 14.63 -8.12
C GLY A 362 3.19 14.02 -7.92
N THR A 363 4.06 14.10 -8.93
CA THR A 363 5.44 13.57 -8.84
C THR A 363 6.43 14.58 -8.27
N ASP A 364 6.13 15.86 -8.41
CA ASP A 364 6.98 16.96 -7.97
C ASP A 364 6.52 17.46 -6.59
N LYS A 365 7.44 18.08 -5.84
CA LYS A 365 7.11 18.71 -4.57
C LYS A 365 6.19 19.92 -4.81
N CYS A 366 5.19 20.12 -3.93
CA CYS A 366 4.30 21.28 -3.98
C CYS A 366 3.58 21.41 -5.33
N SER A 367 3.08 20.29 -5.83
CA SER A 367 2.44 20.18 -7.14
C SER A 367 1.01 20.76 -7.18
N GLY A 368 0.33 20.78 -6.04
CA GLY A 368 -1.11 20.99 -5.92
C GLY A 368 -1.96 19.76 -6.26
N GLU A 369 -1.33 18.66 -6.68
CA GLU A 369 -2.00 17.42 -7.10
C GLU A 369 -2.04 16.39 -5.97
N THR A 370 -1.05 16.39 -5.08
CA THR A 370 -1.06 15.54 -3.88
C THR A 370 -2.01 16.10 -2.84
N LYS A 371 -2.97 15.28 -2.41
CA LYS A 371 -4.01 15.69 -1.45
C LYS A 371 -4.21 14.66 -0.35
N GLY A 372 -4.80 15.13 0.75
CA GLY A 372 -5.21 14.31 1.87
C GLY A 372 -6.40 14.93 2.62
N LEU A 373 -6.91 14.17 3.58
CA LEU A 373 -8.02 14.58 4.44
C LEU A 373 -7.48 15.25 5.70
N LEU A 374 -7.98 16.43 6.06
CA LEU A 374 -7.77 17.04 7.36
C LEU A 374 -9.10 17.05 8.11
N ILE A 375 -9.12 16.48 9.30
CA ILE A 375 -10.24 16.57 10.25
C ILE A 375 -9.78 17.50 11.36
N LYS A 376 -10.50 18.60 11.57
CA LYS A 376 -10.16 19.59 12.60
C LYS A 376 -11.43 20.13 13.22
N ASP A 377 -11.52 20.03 14.55
CA ASP A 377 -12.68 20.51 15.32
C ASP A 377 -14.02 19.99 14.77
N GLY A 378 -14.05 18.71 14.35
CA GLY A 378 -15.23 18.04 13.78
C GLY A 378 -15.58 18.44 12.33
N THR A 379 -14.76 19.27 11.68
CA THR A 379 -14.93 19.62 10.26
C THR A 379 -13.91 18.89 9.41
N GLU A 380 -14.36 18.33 8.29
CA GLU A 380 -13.54 17.64 7.30
C GLU A 380 -13.14 18.60 6.18
N TYR A 381 -11.88 18.54 5.78
CA TYR A 381 -11.28 19.35 4.74
C TYR A 381 -10.48 18.50 3.78
N LYS A 382 -10.53 18.83 2.51
CA LYS A 382 -9.52 18.43 1.52
C LYS A 382 -8.35 19.39 1.65
N VAL A 383 -7.13 18.86 1.75
CA VAL A 383 -5.92 19.68 1.81
C VAL A 383 -4.91 19.21 0.79
N ASP A 384 -4.18 20.13 0.17
CA ASP A 384 -3.15 19.82 -0.83
C ASP A 384 -1.72 20.00 -0.28
N ASP A 385 -0.72 19.57 -1.07
CA ASP A 385 0.70 19.75 -0.80
C ASP A 385 1.22 21.18 -1.04
N MET A 386 0.33 22.16 -1.19
CA MET A 386 0.61 23.60 -1.13
C MET A 386 0.03 24.26 0.12
N GLY A 387 -0.67 23.49 0.98
CA GLY A 387 -1.30 23.97 2.21
C GLY A 387 -2.65 24.64 1.98
N ASN A 388 -3.25 24.53 0.79
CA ASN A 388 -4.60 24.99 0.56
C ASN A 388 -5.59 24.05 1.23
N GLN A 389 -6.67 24.61 1.80
CA GLN A 389 -7.70 23.86 2.49
C GLN A 389 -9.07 24.21 1.93
N GLU A 390 -9.86 23.20 1.62
CA GLU A 390 -11.26 23.32 1.17
C GLU A 390 -12.13 22.43 2.06
N ILE A 391 -13.29 22.92 2.51
CA ILE A 391 -14.23 22.08 3.26
C ILE A 391 -14.66 20.90 2.37
N LEU A 392 -14.59 19.68 2.90
CA LEU A 392 -15.14 18.51 2.24
C LEU A 392 -16.67 18.58 2.36
N LEU A 393 -17.34 18.68 1.22
CA LEU A 393 -18.79 18.68 1.13
C LEU A 393 -19.26 17.29 0.74
N ASP A 394 -20.43 16.89 1.26
CA ASP A 394 -21.07 15.65 0.84
C ASP A 394 -21.36 15.70 -0.67
N ASP A 395 -21.07 14.59 -1.36
CA ASP A 395 -21.36 14.43 -2.76
C ASP A 395 -22.88 14.57 -2.95
N ALA A 396 -23.30 15.37 -3.92
CA ALA A 396 -24.73 15.57 -4.19
C ALA A 396 -25.36 14.21 -4.53
N PRO A 397 -26.57 13.90 -4.02
CA PRO A 397 -27.23 12.64 -4.31
C PRO A 397 -27.37 12.47 -5.82
N VAL A 398 -26.85 11.37 -6.35
CA VAL A 398 -27.01 11.01 -7.75
C VAL A 398 -28.47 10.61 -7.95
N PHE A 399 -29.31 11.57 -8.33
CA PHE A 399 -30.65 11.26 -8.80
C PHE A 399 -30.52 10.45 -10.09
N SER A 400 -30.66 9.13 -9.99
CA SER A 400 -30.78 8.28 -11.18
C SER A 400 -31.98 8.78 -11.98
N GLU A 401 -31.75 9.31 -13.17
CA GLU A 401 -32.84 9.67 -14.08
C GLU A 401 -33.71 8.41 -14.28
N LEU A 402 -34.91 8.44 -13.71
CA LEU A 402 -35.98 7.52 -14.05
C LEU A 402 -36.20 7.63 -15.56
N HIS A 403 -35.62 6.69 -16.31
CA HIS A 403 -36.02 6.41 -17.69
C HIS A 403 -37.46 5.91 -17.66
N LEU A 404 -38.39 6.86 -17.66
CA LEU A 404 -39.80 6.64 -17.97
C LEU A 404 -39.87 6.21 -19.43
N TRP A 405 -40.04 4.90 -19.65
CA TRP A 405 -40.41 4.38 -20.95
C TRP A 405 -41.80 4.93 -21.30
N PRO A 406 -41.98 5.52 -22.50
CA PRO A 406 -43.31 5.94 -22.93
C PRO A 406 -44.18 4.71 -23.21
N THR A 407 -45.38 4.74 -22.63
CA THR A 407 -46.47 3.76 -22.73
C THR A 407 -47.00 3.58 -24.15
#